data_AF-A0AAJ1S6N6-F1
#
_entry.id   AF-A0AAJ1S6N6-F1
#
_cell.length_a   1.000
_cell.length_b   1.000
_cell.length_c   1.000
_cell.angle_alpha   90.00
_cell.angle_beta   90.00
_cell.angle_gamma   90.00
#
_symmetry.space_group_name_H-M   'P 1'
#
loop_
_entity.id
_entity.type
_entity.pdbx_description
1 polymer ?
#
loop_
_entity_poly.entity_id
_entity_poly.type
_entity_poly.pdbx_seq_one_letter_code
_entity_poly.pdbx_strand_id
1 'polypeptide(L)'
;MQPQQQAPAFAEGEHGGREPRGEVGAPVQHSHDAGHDQSQSSTEETLFGDADLADLRSRWAGVQAAFVDDPKDCVQKADVLVSDLVDQLTTGFAQARSRLEEQWSRGEEASTEDLRLALMHYREFFERLLAV
;
A
#
# COMPACT_ATOMS: atom_id res chain seq x y z
N MET A 1 10.40 17.89 44.66
CA MET A 1 11.76 18.12 45.18
C MET A 1 12.57 16.85 44.95
N GLN A 2 13.39 16.84 43.91
CA GLN A 2 14.40 15.82 43.66
C GLN A 2 15.62 16.11 44.56
N PRO A 3 16.38 15.09 44.99
CA PRO A 3 17.82 15.23 45.10
C PRO A 3 18.48 14.60 43.88
N GLN A 4 19.27 15.43 43.19
CA GLN A 4 20.08 15.10 42.03
C GLN A 4 21.31 14.31 42.48
N GLN A 5 21.64 13.21 41.79
CA GLN A 5 22.93 12.54 41.94
C GLN A 5 23.74 12.63 40.63
N GLN A 6 24.70 13.55 40.70
CA GLN A 6 26.03 13.65 40.09
C GLN A 6 26.46 12.68 38.97
N ALA A 7 26.98 13.26 37.89
CA ALA A 7 27.85 12.65 36.90
C ALA A 7 29.31 12.55 37.38
N PRO A 8 30.15 11.66 36.81
CA PRO A 8 31.59 11.86 36.74
C PRO A 8 32.00 12.43 35.37
N ALA A 9 32.92 13.39 35.42
CA ALA A 9 33.61 13.99 34.29
C ALA A 9 35.04 13.42 34.17
N PHE A 10 35.59 13.52 32.95
CA PHE A 10 37.00 13.38 32.53
C PHE A 10 37.59 11.98 32.32
N ALA A 11 37.85 11.68 31.04
CA ALA A 11 39.16 11.24 30.59
C ALA A 11 39.36 11.70 29.14
N GLU A 12 40.03 12.83 28.99
CA GLU A 12 40.63 13.30 27.74
C GLU A 12 41.77 12.36 27.37
N GLY A 13 41.73 11.83 26.15
CA GLY A 13 42.80 11.06 25.52
C GLY A 13 43.11 11.66 24.17
N GLU A 14 44.04 12.61 24.16
CA GLU A 14 44.64 13.18 22.95
C GLU A 14 45.40 12.08 22.17
N HIS A 15 45.01 11.83 20.93
CA HIS A 15 45.88 11.21 19.94
C HIS A 15 45.83 12.02 18.65
N GLY A 16 46.88 12.84 18.48
CA GLY A 16 47.14 13.57 17.25
C GLY A 16 47.58 12.66 16.10
N GLY A 17 47.13 13.04 14.91
CA GLY A 17 47.93 13.07 13.69
C GLY A 17 48.05 11.78 12.89
N ARG A 18 47.27 11.68 11.81
CA ARG A 18 47.81 11.56 10.44
C ARG A 18 46.71 11.73 9.38
N GLU A 19 46.75 12.86 8.68
CA GLU A 19 46.11 13.01 7.36
C GLU A 19 46.81 12.11 6.32
N PRO A 20 46.04 11.58 5.36
CA PRO A 20 46.55 11.50 3.99
C PRO A 20 45.71 12.40 3.07
N ARG A 21 46.33 13.52 2.70
CA ARG A 21 46.00 14.35 1.55
C ARG A 21 46.05 13.50 0.28
N GLY A 22 44.91 13.36 -0.39
CA GLY A 22 44.76 12.72 -1.69
C GLY A 22 43.66 13.42 -2.48
N GLU A 23 43.99 14.61 -2.99
CA GLU A 23 43.18 15.36 -3.94
C GLU A 23 43.41 14.77 -5.34
N VAL A 24 42.36 14.23 -5.95
CA VAL A 24 42.23 14.08 -7.41
C VAL A 24 40.76 14.31 -7.75
N GLY A 25 40.49 15.44 -8.40
CA GLY A 25 39.17 15.80 -8.87
C GLY A 25 38.75 15.02 -10.12
N ALA A 26 37.46 14.72 -10.20
CA ALA A 26 36.58 15.04 -11.33
C ALA A 26 35.14 14.58 -11.00
N PRO A 27 34.11 15.37 -11.32
CA PRO A 27 32.73 15.02 -11.06
C PRO A 27 32.25 14.07 -12.16
N VAL A 28 31.92 12.83 -11.82
CA VAL A 28 31.19 11.96 -12.73
C VAL A 28 29.76 11.87 -12.24
N GLN A 29 28.94 12.74 -12.82
CA GLN A 29 27.50 12.57 -12.93
C GLN A 29 27.24 11.21 -13.58
N HIS A 30 26.97 10.18 -12.79
CA HIS A 30 26.18 9.06 -13.27
C HIS A 30 24.71 9.41 -13.06
N SER A 31 24.23 10.21 -14.01
CA SER A 31 22.85 10.15 -14.46
C SER A 31 22.60 8.74 -14.99
N HIS A 32 22.23 7.81 -14.12
CA HIS A 32 21.49 6.63 -14.56
C HIS A 32 20.03 7.04 -14.69
N ASP A 33 19.76 7.67 -15.82
CA ASP A 33 18.46 7.68 -16.45
C ASP A 33 18.11 6.26 -16.94
N ALA A 34 16.81 6.01 -17.04
CA ALA A 34 16.17 4.84 -17.65
C ALA A 34 16.13 3.54 -16.83
N GLY A 35 15.17 3.51 -15.91
CA GLY A 35 13.93 2.79 -16.19
C GLY A 35 14.02 1.26 -16.21
N HIS A 36 13.91 0.66 -15.03
CA HIS A 36 13.30 -0.65 -14.76
C HIS A 36 13.24 -0.70 -13.23
N ASP A 37 12.15 -0.21 -12.61
CA ASP A 37 11.27 -1.13 -11.88
C ASP A 37 9.89 -0.50 -11.56
N GLN A 38 9.40 0.46 -12.35
CA GLN A 38 8.02 0.97 -12.17
C GLN A 38 6.93 -0.04 -12.59
N SER A 39 7.32 -1.23 -13.06
CA SER A 39 6.40 -2.36 -13.29
C SER A 39 6.15 -3.23 -12.04
N GLN A 40 6.80 -2.99 -10.90
CA GLN A 40 6.40 -3.68 -9.66
C GLN A 40 5.08 -3.14 -9.08
N SER A 41 4.67 -1.92 -9.46
CA SER A 41 3.31 -1.43 -9.21
C SER A 41 2.27 -2.02 -10.16
N SER A 42 2.63 -2.91 -11.08
CA SER A 42 1.61 -3.63 -11.88
C SER A 42 0.86 -4.68 -11.05
N THR A 43 1.26 -4.89 -9.79
CA THR A 43 0.48 -5.63 -8.79
C THR A 43 0.04 -4.68 -7.68
N GLU A 44 -0.56 -3.55 -8.08
CA GLU A 44 -1.79 -3.08 -7.44
C GLU A 44 -2.76 -4.26 -7.43
N GLU A 45 -2.63 -5.11 -6.41
CA GLU A 45 -3.47 -6.28 -6.16
C GLU A 45 -4.93 -5.84 -6.28
N THR A 46 -5.52 -6.07 -7.44
CA THR A 46 -6.80 -5.47 -7.79
C THR A 46 -7.84 -6.13 -6.90
N LEU A 47 -8.79 -5.37 -6.34
CA LEU A 47 -9.86 -5.92 -5.45
C LEU A 47 -10.67 -7.04 -6.11
N PHE A 48 -10.59 -7.11 -7.44
CA PHE A 48 -11.11 -8.16 -8.29
C PHE A 48 -9.95 -8.84 -9.02
N GLY A 49 -10.05 -10.16 -9.21
CA GLY A 49 -9.23 -10.81 -10.22
C GLY A 49 -9.60 -10.28 -11.61
N ASP A 50 -8.63 -10.18 -12.52
CA ASP A 50 -8.87 -9.75 -13.91
C ASP A 50 -9.98 -10.56 -14.62
N ALA A 51 -10.13 -11.83 -14.25
CA ALA A 51 -11.18 -12.72 -14.75
C ALA A 51 -12.59 -12.29 -14.31
N ASP A 52 -12.76 -11.85 -13.06
CA ASP A 52 -14.06 -11.41 -12.52
C ASP A 52 -14.50 -10.09 -13.18
N LEU A 53 -13.54 -9.20 -13.44
CA LEU A 53 -13.79 -7.94 -14.16
C LEU A 53 -14.19 -8.18 -15.63
N ALA A 54 -13.60 -9.17 -16.28
CA ALA A 54 -13.93 -9.52 -17.66
C ALA A 54 -15.34 -10.10 -17.77
N ASP A 55 -15.75 -10.98 -16.83
CA ASP A 55 -17.10 -11.53 -16.79
C ASP A 55 -18.14 -10.42 -16.51
N LEU A 56 -17.90 -9.57 -15.52
CA LEU A 56 -18.80 -8.47 -15.19
C LEU A 56 -19.03 -7.53 -16.39
N ARG A 57 -17.95 -7.19 -17.11
CA ARG A 57 -18.03 -6.39 -18.35
C ARG A 57 -18.81 -7.11 -19.45
N SER A 58 -18.62 -8.42 -19.60
CA SER A 58 -19.36 -9.23 -20.56
C SER A 58 -20.86 -9.23 -20.25
N ARG A 59 -21.23 -9.45 -18.99
CA ARG A 59 -22.62 -9.41 -18.52
C ARG A 59 -23.25 -8.03 -18.74
N TRP A 60 -22.52 -6.95 -18.42
CA TRP A 60 -22.98 -5.59 -18.67
C TRP A 60 -23.24 -5.32 -20.16
N ALA A 61 -22.32 -5.72 -21.03
CA ALA A 61 -22.50 -5.59 -22.48
C ALA A 61 -23.73 -6.34 -22.99
N GLY A 62 -24.02 -7.53 -22.43
CA GLY A 62 -25.23 -8.29 -22.73
C GLY A 62 -26.52 -7.54 -22.36
N VAL A 63 -26.54 -6.87 -21.20
CA VAL A 63 -27.69 -6.05 -20.78
C VAL A 63 -27.89 -4.86 -21.73
N GLN A 64 -26.82 -4.19 -22.14
CA GLN A 64 -26.90 -3.07 -23.08
C GLN A 64 -27.41 -3.51 -24.47
N ALA A 65 -26.98 -4.68 -24.95
CA ALA A 65 -27.43 -5.22 -26.23
C ALA A 65 -28.93 -5.56 -26.24
N ALA A 66 -29.47 -6.04 -25.11
CA ALA A 66 -30.88 -6.43 -24.98
C ALA A 66 -31.83 -5.26 -24.69
N PHE A 67 -31.30 -4.07 -24.37
CA PHE A 67 -32.10 -2.91 -23.95
C PHE A 67 -33.12 -2.44 -24.99
N VAL A 68 -32.80 -2.59 -26.28
CA VAL A 68 -33.68 -2.17 -27.38
C VAL A 68 -34.97 -2.99 -27.42
N ASP A 69 -34.90 -4.26 -27.00
CA ASP A 69 -36.03 -5.19 -27.03
C ASP A 69 -36.82 -5.18 -25.71
N ASP A 70 -36.13 -5.19 -24.56
CA ASP A 70 -36.78 -5.20 -23.24
C ASP A 70 -36.12 -4.21 -22.26
N PRO A 71 -36.48 -2.91 -22.34
CA PRO A 71 -35.82 -1.87 -21.54
C PRO A 71 -36.09 -2.01 -20.03
N LYS A 72 -37.25 -2.55 -19.63
CA LYS A 72 -37.60 -2.69 -18.21
C LYS A 72 -36.81 -3.81 -17.56
N ASP A 73 -36.77 -4.98 -18.20
CA ASP A 73 -35.99 -6.11 -17.73
C ASP A 73 -34.48 -5.79 -17.72
N CYS A 74 -33.99 -5.05 -18.72
CA CYS A 74 -32.60 -4.63 -18.76
C CYS A 74 -32.20 -3.70 -17.60
N VAL A 75 -33.05 -2.74 -17.23
CA VAL A 75 -32.78 -1.90 -16.05
C VAL A 75 -32.78 -2.73 -14.77
N GLN A 76 -33.70 -3.67 -14.62
CA GLN A 76 -33.72 -4.57 -13.46
C GLN A 76 -32.46 -5.44 -13.39
N LYS A 77 -32.00 -5.98 -14.52
CA LYS A 77 -30.75 -6.77 -14.61
C LYS A 77 -29.51 -5.92 -14.31
N ALA A 78 -29.49 -4.67 -14.78
CA ALA A 78 -28.43 -3.72 -14.47
C ALA A 78 -28.36 -3.43 -12.97
N ASP A 79 -29.51 -3.18 -12.33
CA ASP A 79 -29.61 -2.93 -10.89
C ASP A 79 -29.06 -4.10 -10.06
N VAL A 80 -29.48 -5.34 -10.38
CA VAL A 80 -28.97 -6.55 -9.73
C VAL A 80 -27.46 -6.69 -9.93
N LEU A 81 -26.95 -6.48 -11.15
CA LEU A 81 -25.52 -6.60 -11.44
C LEU A 81 -24.69 -5.58 -10.63
N VAL A 82 -25.19 -4.35 -10.48
CA VAL A 82 -24.52 -3.32 -9.67
C VAL A 82 -24.59 -3.66 -8.18
N SER A 83 -25.73 -4.15 -7.68
CA SER A 83 -25.85 -4.60 -6.27
C SER A 83 -24.86 -5.71 -5.97
N ASP A 84 -24.80 -6.75 -6.82
CA ASP A 84 -23.86 -7.86 -6.68
C ASP A 84 -22.41 -7.36 -6.66
N LEU A 85 -22.08 -6.35 -7.47
CA LEU A 85 -20.74 -5.76 -7.50
C LEU A 85 -20.41 -5.03 -6.19
N VAL A 86 -21.34 -4.24 -5.67
CA VAL A 86 -21.17 -3.50 -4.41
C VAL A 86 -21.00 -4.46 -3.22
N ASP A 87 -21.77 -5.55 -3.20
CA ASP A 87 -21.66 -6.58 -2.17
C ASP A 87 -20.31 -7.30 -2.21
N GLN A 88 -19.81 -7.60 -3.42
CA GLN A 88 -18.49 -8.17 -3.62
C GLN A 88 -17.37 -7.22 -3.18
N LEU A 89 -17.45 -5.93 -3.56
CA LEU A 89 -16.51 -4.90 -3.09
C LEU A 89 -16.47 -4.83 -1.57
N THR A 90 -17.64 -4.71 -0.94
CA THR A 90 -17.77 -4.61 0.52
C THR A 90 -17.18 -5.83 1.22
N THR A 91 -17.45 -7.03 0.69
CA THR A 91 -16.92 -8.28 1.22
C THR A 91 -15.40 -8.36 1.06
N GLY A 92 -14.87 -8.01 -0.12
CA GLY A 92 -13.43 -8.01 -0.39
C GLY A 92 -12.68 -7.04 0.53
N PHE A 93 -13.19 -5.83 0.70
CA PHE A 93 -12.62 -4.85 1.63
C PHE A 93 -12.69 -5.31 3.09
N ALA A 94 -13.81 -5.91 3.52
CA ALA A 94 -13.94 -6.43 4.88
C ALA A 94 -12.91 -7.55 5.16
N GLN A 95 -12.68 -8.44 4.19
CA GLN A 95 -11.65 -9.47 4.30
C GLN A 95 -10.23 -8.88 4.32
N ALA A 96 -9.94 -7.91 3.45
CA ALA A 96 -8.64 -7.24 3.44
C ALA A 96 -8.35 -6.56 4.78
N ARG A 97 -9.35 -5.86 5.36
CA ARG A 97 -9.24 -5.27 6.70
C ARG A 97 -9.01 -6.33 7.79
N SER A 98 -9.75 -7.44 7.77
CA SER A 98 -9.59 -8.54 8.74
C SER A 98 -8.18 -9.10 8.72
N ARG A 99 -7.59 -9.31 7.54
CA ARG A 99 -6.20 -9.80 7.41
C ARG A 99 -5.21 -8.82 8.03
N LEU A 100 -5.43 -7.53 7.86
CA LEU A 100 -4.60 -6.49 8.46
C LEU A 100 -4.72 -6.52 9.99
N GLU A 101 -5.94 -6.59 10.52
CA GLU A 101 -6.20 -6.70 11.97
C GLU A 101 -5.56 -7.97 12.58
N GLU A 102 -5.66 -9.12 11.91
CA GLU A 102 -5.07 -10.39 12.35
C GLU A 102 -3.53 -10.36 12.40
N GLN A 103 -2.88 -9.60 11.51
CA GLN A 103 -1.41 -9.47 11.48
C GLN A 103 -0.88 -8.73 12.70
N TRP A 104 -1.61 -7.74 13.22
CA TRP A 104 -1.17 -6.89 14.34
C TRP A 104 -1.77 -7.31 15.69
N SER A 105 -2.93 -7.96 15.70
CA SER A 105 -3.59 -8.46 16.93
C SER A 105 -2.86 -9.66 17.57
N ARG A 106 -1.79 -10.17 16.96
CA ARG A 106 -1.14 -11.44 17.36
C ARG A 106 -0.08 -11.33 18.45
N GLY A 107 0.13 -10.16 19.07
CA GLY A 107 1.12 -9.99 20.14
C GLY A 107 0.78 -8.90 21.16
N GLU A 108 0.95 -9.24 22.44
CA GLU A 108 0.74 -8.36 23.61
C GLU A 108 1.91 -7.37 23.82
N GLU A 109 2.97 -7.48 23.00
CA GLU A 109 4.20 -6.65 23.03
C GLU A 109 4.61 -6.21 21.61
N ALA A 110 3.73 -5.59 20.83
CA ALA A 110 4.12 -5.02 19.54
C ALA A 110 5.15 -3.89 19.76
N SER A 111 6.30 -3.98 19.10
CA SER A 111 7.34 -2.95 19.18
C SER A 111 6.85 -1.66 18.51
N THR A 112 7.44 -0.51 18.86
CA THR A 112 7.12 0.77 18.19
C THR A 112 7.36 0.70 16.67
N GLU A 113 8.30 -0.13 16.23
CA GLU A 113 8.52 -0.40 14.80
C GLU A 113 7.38 -1.19 14.15
N ASP A 114 6.83 -2.19 14.85
CA ASP A 114 5.67 -2.94 14.37
C ASP A 114 4.46 -2.01 14.19
N LEU A 115 4.24 -1.07 15.12
CA LEU A 115 3.19 -0.06 14.99
C LEU A 115 3.40 0.88 13.79
N ARG A 116 4.66 1.20 13.47
CA ARG A 116 5.00 2.04 12.31
C ARG A 116 4.69 1.32 11.00
N LEU A 117 5.06 0.04 10.90
CA LEU A 117 4.74 -0.80 9.75
C LEU A 117 3.22 -0.99 9.62
N ALA A 118 2.51 -1.24 10.73
CA ALA A 118 1.06 -1.32 10.74
C ALA A 118 0.42 -0.08 10.12
N LEU A 119 0.84 1.11 10.57
CA LEU A 119 0.32 2.37 10.06
C LEU A 119 0.62 2.56 8.56
N MET A 120 1.78 2.11 8.08
CA MET A 120 2.13 2.14 6.66
C MET A 120 1.18 1.25 5.83
N HIS A 121 0.92 0.03 6.28
CA HIS A 121 -0.02 -0.87 5.60
C HIS A 121 -1.46 -0.36 5.65
N TYR A 122 -1.88 0.27 6.75
CA TYR A 122 -3.17 0.97 6.81
C TYR A 122 -3.23 2.15 5.81
N ARG A 123 -2.12 2.89 5.62
CA ARG A 123 -2.07 3.97 4.63
C ARG A 123 -2.21 3.41 3.21
N GLU A 124 -1.48 2.37 2.86
CA GLU A 124 -1.59 1.71 1.55
C GLU A 124 -3.01 1.20 1.28
N PHE A 125 -3.62 0.54 2.28
CA PHE A 125 -5.00 0.09 2.20
C PHE A 125 -5.99 1.26 2.04
N PHE A 126 -5.74 2.38 2.73
CA PHE A 126 -6.56 3.58 2.63
C PHE A 126 -6.45 4.25 1.26
N GLU A 127 -5.26 4.39 0.69
CA GLU A 127 -5.09 4.91 -0.68
C GLU A 127 -5.78 4.00 -1.70
N ARG A 128 -5.72 2.67 -1.51
CA ARG A 128 -6.46 1.70 -2.36
C ARG A 128 -7.97 1.86 -2.26
N LEU A 129 -8.51 2.23 -1.10
CA LEU A 129 -9.94 2.56 -0.94
C LEU A 129 -10.33 3.85 -1.70
N LEU A 130 -9.43 4.82 -1.77
CA LEU A 130 -9.67 6.10 -2.44
C LEU A 130 -9.51 6.03 -3.97
N ALA A 131 -8.81 5.03 -4.47
CA ALA A 131 -8.57 4.82 -5.90
C ALA A 131 -9.73 4.13 -6.65
N VAL A 132 -10.83 3.81 -5.95
CA VAL A 132 -12.06 3.22 -6.51
C VAL A 132 -12.96 4.27 -7.16
#